data_AF-A0A142YD22-F1
#
_entry.id   AF-A0A142YD22-F1
#
_cell.length_a   1.000
_cell.length_b   1.000
_cell.length_c   1.000
_cell.angle_alpha   90.00
_cell.angle_beta   90.00
_cell.angle_gamma   90.00
#
_symmetry.space_group_name_H-M   'P 1'
#
loop_
_entity.id
_entity.type
_entity.pdbx_description
1 polymer ?
#
loop_
_entity_poly.entity_id
_entity_poly.type
_entity_poly.pdbx_seq_one_letter_code
_entity_poly.pdbx_strand_id
1 'polypeptide(L)'
;MDPTAREADAAPKLISRRALLTLAILTPVLAGLVLAGIYGAFYVVDRTPKWVYWAIGLRFLQGVDVAYGIAVVGAVGGLGWVLVRARAVGSGAPRRAVMFRVALLCGTTLAGVLVLEAASAVILVRQRRESVLPAGGWTAALNEAAVARKLPNTVDEVELPTTFPEQDDRVSIAVVGESSAAGVPYTNWLSIGSVVAWGLERAIPGRTFRHEVMARSGDTLERQHRHLADLHHRPDVLIVYCGHNEFSARIPLSRDRTYYNDDEKPARAAVLAEKAVAWSFLHALVQRNIQKCRIAIPPPDNGHRDLVDAPAYSPEEYDLVLNDFRNRLEAIATYAEKLGAILVLVSPPGNDSGYDPNRSFLPPETPRAERRAIASEFLSAKGLETSDPSASVAAYRDLLERAPGFAAARWRLSRLLADRGDKAEAYEQAVAARDLDGYPQRCLTEFQDAYRETARRHDAILVDGQAYFHALSPDGLLDERLFHDAMHPSYRGHLALAQAVLRGLHARRAFGWAADAPAPVVDPVEAAQHFKIDAEAWRYLCLWGMMSYEITGPASYDPTVRLLMQETFARAAASIKKGVPAADVGLPNIGRMEPIPLVPFGGPSAEATP
;
A
#
# COMPACT_ATOMS: atom_id res chain seq x y z
N MET A 1 -53.58 -43.45 51.95
CA MET A 1 -52.26 -43.12 51.38
C MET A 1 -52.08 -43.95 50.12
N ASP A 2 -51.43 -43.33 49.15
CA ASP A 2 -50.88 -43.82 47.87
C ASP A 2 -51.82 -43.96 46.64
N PRO A 3 -51.72 -43.02 45.66
CA PRO A 3 -52.31 -43.12 44.34
C PRO A 3 -51.27 -43.58 43.29
N THR A 4 -51.47 -44.77 42.72
CA THR A 4 -50.88 -45.17 41.44
C THR A 4 -51.98 -45.63 40.49
N ALA A 5 -51.74 -45.38 39.18
CA ALA A 5 -52.52 -45.76 38.00
C ALA A 5 -53.65 -44.83 37.53
N ARG A 6 -53.34 -43.99 36.51
CA ARG A 6 -54.05 -43.96 35.21
C ARG A 6 -53.21 -43.21 34.17
N GLU A 7 -52.42 -43.97 33.42
CA GLU A 7 -51.96 -43.57 32.07
C GLU A 7 -53.16 -43.57 31.12
N ALA A 8 -53.34 -42.48 30.38
CA ALA A 8 -54.25 -42.39 29.25
C ALA A 8 -53.52 -41.78 28.05
N ASP A 9 -53.07 -42.68 27.20
CA ASP A 9 -52.85 -42.62 25.75
C ASP A 9 -53.27 -41.31 25.03
N ALA A 10 -52.31 -40.63 24.40
CA ALA A 10 -52.55 -39.52 23.48
C ALA A 10 -51.78 -39.74 22.17
N ALA A 11 -52.42 -40.38 21.20
CA ALA A 11 -51.89 -40.57 19.85
C ALA A 11 -51.66 -39.22 19.12
N PRO A 12 -50.57 -39.05 18.35
CA PRO A 12 -50.33 -37.84 17.58
C PRO A 12 -51.32 -37.71 16.41
N LYS A 13 -52.02 -36.58 16.34
CA LYS A 13 -52.97 -36.26 15.27
C LYS A 13 -52.26 -36.22 13.91
N LEU A 14 -52.60 -37.14 13.02
CA LEU A 14 -52.17 -37.16 11.62
C LEU A 14 -52.62 -35.88 10.90
N ILE A 15 -51.68 -35.24 10.20
CA ILE A 15 -51.88 -34.02 9.42
C ILE A 15 -52.95 -34.27 8.34
N SER A 16 -53.97 -33.42 8.25
CA SER A 16 -55.09 -33.61 7.32
C SER A 16 -54.64 -33.58 5.85
N ARG A 17 -55.32 -34.34 4.98
CA ARG A 17 -55.04 -34.39 3.53
C ARG A 17 -55.09 -33.01 2.85
N ARG A 18 -55.94 -32.10 3.35
CA ARG A 18 -55.98 -30.69 2.92
C ARG A 18 -54.74 -29.92 3.34
N ALA A 19 -54.26 -30.11 4.57
CA ALA A 19 -53.01 -29.50 5.03
C ALA A 19 -51.80 -30.01 4.25
N LEU A 20 -51.77 -31.30 3.90
CA LEU A 20 -50.74 -31.89 3.03
C LEU A 20 -50.78 -31.31 1.60
N LEU A 21 -51.97 -31.13 1.01
CA LEU A 21 -52.14 -30.49 -0.30
C LEU A 21 -51.74 -29.00 -0.28
N THR A 22 -52.11 -28.28 0.78
CA THR A 22 -51.71 -26.89 0.99
C THR A 22 -50.20 -26.77 1.13
N LEU A 23 -49.55 -27.64 1.90
CA LEU A 23 -48.09 -27.70 2.00
C LEU A 23 -47.43 -28.08 0.66
N ALA A 24 -48.00 -29.04 -0.07
CA ALA A 24 -47.48 -29.48 -1.38
C ALA A 24 -47.55 -28.38 -2.46
N ILE A 25 -48.50 -27.43 -2.34
CA ILE A 25 -48.62 -26.28 -3.25
C ILE A 25 -47.79 -25.08 -2.75
N LEU A 26 -47.79 -24.80 -1.45
CA LEU A 26 -47.00 -23.69 -0.87
C LEU A 26 -45.49 -23.92 -1.02
N THR A 27 -45.03 -25.17 -0.91
CA THR A 27 -43.59 -25.49 -0.98
C THR A 27 -42.97 -25.08 -2.33
N PRO A 28 -43.49 -25.49 -3.51
CA PRO A 28 -42.92 -25.05 -4.78
C PRO A 28 -43.09 -23.55 -5.04
N VAL A 29 -44.17 -22.92 -4.54
CA VAL A 29 -44.36 -21.46 -4.66
C VAL A 29 -43.35 -20.69 -3.82
N LEU A 30 -43.14 -21.07 -2.55
CA LEU A 30 -42.10 -20.46 -1.72
C LEU A 30 -40.71 -20.76 -2.27
N ALA A 31 -40.45 -21.98 -2.73
CA ALA A 31 -39.17 -22.32 -3.35
C ALA A 31 -38.90 -21.47 -4.59
N GLY A 32 -39.91 -21.24 -5.44
CA GLY A 32 -39.83 -20.36 -6.61
C GLY A 32 -39.58 -18.90 -6.22
N LEU A 33 -40.25 -18.38 -5.18
CA LEU A 33 -40.04 -17.01 -4.68
C LEU A 33 -38.64 -16.83 -4.06
N VAL A 34 -38.16 -17.82 -3.31
CA VAL A 34 -36.81 -17.83 -2.72
C VAL A 34 -35.77 -17.90 -3.83
N LEU A 35 -35.94 -18.78 -4.82
CA LEU A 35 -35.03 -18.89 -5.97
C LEU A 35 -35.05 -17.61 -6.84
N ALA A 36 -36.21 -17.00 -7.05
CA ALA A 36 -36.32 -15.72 -7.76
C ALA A 36 -35.69 -14.57 -6.96
N GLY A 37 -35.81 -14.59 -5.63
CA GLY A 37 -35.14 -13.64 -4.74
C GLY A 37 -33.62 -13.81 -4.74
N ILE A 38 -33.12 -15.05 -4.71
CA ILE A 38 -31.69 -15.38 -4.81
C ILE A 38 -31.17 -14.98 -6.20
N TYR A 39 -31.85 -15.35 -7.28
CA TYR A 39 -31.46 -14.99 -8.64
C TYR A 39 -31.53 -13.48 -8.87
N GLY A 40 -32.56 -12.81 -8.36
CA GLY A 40 -32.67 -11.35 -8.37
C GLY A 40 -31.53 -10.68 -7.59
N ALA A 41 -31.16 -11.22 -6.43
CA ALA A 41 -30.02 -10.74 -5.66
C ALA A 41 -28.70 -10.93 -6.42
N PHE A 42 -28.46 -12.10 -7.03
CA PHE A 42 -27.29 -12.32 -7.89
C PHE A 42 -27.28 -11.41 -9.12
N TYR A 43 -28.42 -11.24 -9.79
CA TYR A 43 -28.57 -10.37 -10.96
C TYR A 43 -28.30 -8.91 -10.62
N VAL A 44 -28.82 -8.42 -9.49
CA VAL A 44 -28.55 -7.07 -8.99
C VAL A 44 -27.06 -6.97 -8.65
N VAL A 45 -26.47 -7.94 -7.94
CA VAL A 45 -25.03 -7.94 -7.56
C VAL A 45 -24.11 -7.93 -8.78
N ASP A 46 -24.45 -8.66 -9.83
CA ASP A 46 -23.63 -8.81 -11.03
C ASP A 46 -23.79 -7.62 -12.01
N ARG A 47 -24.97 -6.98 -12.06
CA ARG A 47 -25.27 -5.86 -12.97
C ARG A 47 -25.13 -4.48 -12.34
N THR A 48 -25.12 -4.38 -11.01
CA THR A 48 -25.01 -3.10 -10.31
C THR A 48 -23.54 -2.80 -10.09
N PRO A 49 -23.01 -1.70 -10.66
CA PRO A 49 -21.62 -1.33 -10.46
C PRO A 49 -21.29 -1.26 -8.97
N LYS A 50 -20.13 -1.79 -8.57
CA LYS A 50 -19.71 -1.85 -7.15
C LYS A 50 -19.84 -0.49 -6.45
N TRP A 51 -19.59 0.63 -7.14
CA TRP A 51 -19.74 1.99 -6.60
C TRP A 51 -21.17 2.32 -6.12
N VAL A 52 -22.21 1.72 -6.70
CA VAL A 52 -23.62 1.94 -6.30
C VAL A 52 -23.90 1.28 -4.95
N TYR A 53 -23.39 0.06 -4.74
CA TYR A 53 -23.47 -0.61 -3.43
C TYR A 53 -22.77 0.20 -2.34
N TRP A 54 -21.60 0.74 -2.66
CA TRP A 54 -20.84 1.59 -1.76
C TRP A 54 -21.53 2.94 -1.49
N ALA A 55 -22.15 3.56 -2.48
CA ALA A 55 -22.92 4.79 -2.32
C ALA A 55 -24.17 4.59 -1.44
N ILE A 56 -24.88 3.47 -1.61
CA ILE A 56 -26.01 3.09 -0.75
C ILE A 56 -25.51 2.80 0.67
N GLY A 57 -24.42 2.05 0.82
CA GLY A 57 -23.78 1.79 2.11
C GLY A 57 -23.34 3.06 2.83
N LEU A 58 -22.76 4.02 2.10
CA LEU A 58 -22.35 5.32 2.64
C LEU A 58 -23.54 6.13 3.16
N ARG A 59 -24.60 6.29 2.36
CA ARG A 59 -25.81 7.02 2.78
C ARG A 59 -26.50 6.36 3.97
N PHE A 60 -26.53 5.02 3.98
CA PHE A 60 -27.07 4.25 5.10
C PHE A 60 -26.26 4.50 6.37
N LEU A 61 -24.94 4.39 6.33
CA LEU A 61 -24.07 4.59 7.48
C LEU A 61 -24.09 6.04 7.99
N GLN A 62 -24.14 7.03 7.09
CA GLN A 62 -24.35 8.44 7.47
C GLN A 62 -25.70 8.64 8.18
N GLY A 63 -26.75 7.98 7.69
CA GLY A 63 -28.06 7.99 8.35
C GLY A 63 -28.04 7.35 9.74
N VAL A 64 -27.33 6.23 9.89
CA VAL A 64 -27.12 5.56 11.20
C VAL A 64 -26.38 6.48 12.17
N ASP A 65 -25.35 7.18 11.72
CA ASP A 65 -24.55 8.07 12.57
C ASP A 65 -25.35 9.27 13.08
N VAL A 66 -26.13 9.90 12.19
CA VAL A 66 -27.03 11.01 12.55
C VAL A 66 -28.15 10.53 13.49
N ALA A 67 -28.76 9.39 13.19
CA ALA A 67 -29.81 8.81 14.04
C ALA A 67 -29.29 8.45 15.44
N TYR A 68 -28.06 7.93 15.51
CA TYR A 68 -27.38 7.65 16.77
C TYR A 68 -27.19 8.92 17.61
N GLY A 69 -26.66 10.00 17.01
CA GLY A 69 -26.51 11.28 17.68
C GLY A 69 -27.83 11.86 18.20
N ILE A 70 -28.89 11.83 17.38
CA ILE A 70 -30.24 12.28 17.77
C ILE A 70 -30.79 11.45 18.94
N ALA A 71 -30.61 10.12 18.92
CA ALA A 71 -31.09 9.23 19.97
C ALA A 71 -30.40 9.51 21.31
N VAL A 72 -29.08 9.71 21.32
CA VAL A 72 -28.31 10.03 22.53
C VAL A 72 -28.70 11.39 23.09
N VAL A 73 -28.70 12.44 22.26
CA VAL A 73 -29.07 13.80 22.69
C VAL A 73 -30.51 13.85 23.18
N GLY A 74 -31.43 13.20 22.46
CA GLY A 74 -32.84 13.10 22.83
C GLY A 74 -33.05 12.38 24.15
N ALA A 75 -32.36 11.26 24.39
CA ALA A 75 -32.49 10.50 25.63
C ALA A 75 -31.88 11.22 26.84
N VAL A 76 -30.70 11.84 26.68
CA VAL A 76 -30.06 12.63 27.74
C VAL A 76 -30.89 13.89 28.05
N GLY A 77 -31.34 14.61 27.02
CA GLY A 77 -32.21 15.77 27.17
C GLY A 77 -33.55 15.42 27.80
N GLY A 78 -34.15 14.28 27.43
CA GLY A 78 -35.37 13.75 28.02
C GLY A 78 -35.23 13.42 29.50
N LEU A 79 -34.13 12.77 29.90
CA LEU A 79 -33.83 12.52 31.32
C LEU A 79 -33.55 13.81 32.09
N GLY A 80 -32.81 14.74 31.51
CA GLY A 80 -32.58 16.07 32.08
C GLY A 80 -33.89 16.84 32.31
N TRP A 81 -34.79 16.79 31.33
CA TRP A 81 -36.13 17.37 31.45
C TRP A 81 -36.95 16.70 32.55
N VAL A 82 -36.93 15.37 32.65
CA VAL A 82 -37.59 14.63 33.75
C VAL A 82 -37.02 15.06 35.11
N LEU A 83 -35.69 15.19 35.25
CA LEU A 83 -35.05 15.59 36.50
C LEU A 83 -35.40 17.02 36.91
N VAL A 84 -35.44 17.96 35.96
CA VAL A 84 -35.83 19.36 36.23
C VAL A 84 -37.32 19.44 36.60
N ARG A 85 -38.19 18.72 35.89
CA ARG A 85 -39.63 18.72 36.15
C ARG A 85 -40.02 17.98 37.42
N ALA A 86 -39.31 16.90 37.78
CA ALA A 86 -39.48 16.21 39.04
C ALA A 86 -39.17 17.11 40.25
N ARG A 87 -38.26 18.08 40.10
CA ARG A 87 -37.94 19.09 41.13
C ARG A 87 -38.93 20.25 41.18
N ALA A 88 -39.65 20.53 40.09
CA ALA A 88 -40.49 21.73 39.94
C ALA A 88 -42.01 21.51 40.12
N VAL A 89 -42.51 20.28 40.17
CA VAL A 89 -43.96 19.99 40.06
C VAL A 89 -44.52 19.27 41.30
N GLY A 90 -45.56 19.86 41.90
CA GLY A 90 -46.42 19.24 42.91
C GLY A 90 -47.29 18.08 42.36
N SER A 91 -47.61 17.13 43.23
CA SER A 91 -48.08 15.76 42.99
C SER A 91 -49.38 15.57 42.19
N GLY A 92 -49.35 15.75 40.86
CA GLY A 92 -50.42 15.30 39.96
C GLY A 92 -50.11 13.94 39.29
N ALA A 93 -50.95 12.92 39.51
CA ALA A 93 -50.79 11.55 38.98
C ALA A 93 -50.60 11.44 37.45
N PRO A 94 -51.36 12.14 36.57
CA PRO A 94 -51.18 12.00 35.12
C PRO A 94 -49.85 12.57 34.61
N ARG A 95 -49.28 13.58 35.29
CA ARG A 95 -47.97 14.15 34.94
C ARG A 95 -46.82 13.21 35.32
N ARG A 96 -46.97 12.44 36.41
CA ARG A 96 -46.00 11.41 36.82
C ARG A 96 -45.94 10.24 35.84
N ALA A 97 -47.08 9.80 35.32
CA ALA A 97 -47.14 8.74 34.32
C ALA A 97 -46.39 9.11 33.02
N VAL A 98 -46.54 10.36 32.55
CA VAL A 98 -45.82 10.86 31.38
C VAL A 98 -44.31 10.94 31.65
N MET A 99 -43.90 11.49 32.80
CA MET A 99 -42.48 11.54 33.18
C MET A 99 -41.87 10.15 33.30
N PHE A 100 -42.59 9.17 33.85
CA PHE A 100 -42.13 7.79 33.93
C PHE A 100 -41.96 7.15 32.56
N ARG A 101 -42.90 7.37 31.63
CA ARG A 101 -42.79 6.87 30.24
C ARG A 101 -41.61 7.49 29.50
N VAL A 102 -41.37 8.80 29.67
CA VAL A 102 -40.21 9.49 29.09
C VAL A 102 -38.91 8.96 29.71
N ALA A 103 -38.85 8.81 31.03
CA ALA A 103 -37.69 8.26 31.71
C ALA A 103 -37.39 6.81 31.30
N LEU A 104 -38.42 5.98 31.17
CA LEU A 104 -38.30 4.59 30.73
C LEU A 104 -37.80 4.52 29.29
N LEU A 105 -38.39 5.28 28.36
CA LEU A 105 -37.96 5.33 26.97
C LEU A 105 -36.51 5.82 26.84
N CYS A 106 -36.14 6.87 27.56
CA CYS A 106 -34.78 7.39 27.53
C CYS A 106 -33.79 6.40 28.16
N GLY A 107 -34.17 5.76 29.27
CA GLY A 107 -33.36 4.76 29.96
C GLY A 107 -33.12 3.50 29.11
N THR A 108 -34.15 2.97 28.44
CA THR A 108 -34.00 1.82 27.54
C THR A 108 -33.19 2.17 26.29
N THR A 109 -33.36 3.39 25.77
CA THR A 109 -32.55 3.89 24.63
C THR A 109 -31.07 3.97 25.02
N LEU A 110 -30.74 4.55 26.18
CA LEU A 110 -29.34 4.64 26.65
C LEU A 110 -28.74 3.27 26.97
N ALA A 111 -29.52 2.33 27.52
CA ALA A 111 -29.06 0.96 27.74
C ALA A 111 -28.72 0.26 26.41
N GLY A 112 -29.54 0.45 25.37
CA GLY A 112 -29.25 -0.04 24.02
C GLY A 112 -27.98 0.59 23.42
N VAL A 113 -27.80 1.91 23.62
CA VAL A 113 -26.58 2.62 23.23
C VAL A 113 -25.35 2.02 23.90
N LEU A 114 -25.39 1.77 25.21
CA LEU A 114 -24.27 1.16 25.95
C LEU A 114 -23.89 -0.23 25.43
N VAL A 115 -24.88 -1.05 25.06
CA VAL A 115 -24.63 -2.37 24.44
C VAL A 115 -23.96 -2.21 23.08
N LEU A 116 -24.42 -1.27 22.25
CA LEU A 116 -23.81 -0.99 20.94
C LEU A 116 -22.39 -0.45 21.08
N GLU A 117 -22.13 0.39 22.07
CA GLU A 117 -20.80 0.89 22.40
C GLU A 117 -19.84 -0.25 22.80
N ALA A 118 -20.27 -1.13 23.70
CA ALA A 118 -19.47 -2.27 24.14
C ALA A 118 -19.18 -3.25 22.99
N ALA A 119 -20.20 -3.58 22.18
CA ALA A 119 -20.03 -4.42 21.00
C ALA A 119 -19.08 -3.78 19.98
N SER A 120 -19.22 -2.47 19.74
CA SER A 120 -18.37 -1.72 18.82
C SER A 120 -16.92 -1.66 19.30
N ALA A 121 -16.69 -1.51 20.61
CA ALA A 121 -15.37 -1.57 21.20
C ALA A 121 -14.70 -2.94 20.97
N VAL A 122 -15.42 -4.04 21.21
CA VAL A 122 -14.92 -5.41 20.98
C VAL A 122 -14.59 -5.64 19.50
N ILE A 123 -15.46 -5.18 18.59
CA ILE A 123 -15.24 -5.26 17.14
C ILE A 123 -14.02 -4.43 16.74
N LEU A 124 -13.90 -3.18 17.22
CA LEU A 124 -12.76 -2.32 16.93
C LEU A 124 -11.44 -2.91 17.46
N VAL A 125 -11.45 -3.53 18.64
CA VAL A 125 -10.27 -4.22 19.21
C VAL A 125 -9.89 -5.45 18.38
N ARG A 126 -10.87 -6.25 17.93
CA ARG A 126 -10.62 -7.38 17.03
C ARG A 126 -10.11 -6.92 15.67
N GLN A 127 -10.71 -5.89 15.08
CA GLN A 127 -10.34 -5.33 13.78
C GLN A 127 -9.09 -4.45 13.81
N ARG A 128 -8.64 -3.96 14.98
CA ARG A 128 -7.32 -3.30 15.15
C ARG A 128 -6.16 -4.28 14.89
N ARG A 129 -6.43 -5.59 14.89
CA ARG A 129 -5.47 -6.62 14.46
C ARG A 129 -5.31 -6.69 12.94
N GLU A 130 -6.08 -5.95 12.14
CA GLU A 130 -6.15 -6.19 10.67
C GLU A 130 -6.12 -4.96 9.71
N SER A 131 -6.10 -3.67 10.11
CA SER A 131 -5.72 -2.45 9.26
C SER A 131 -6.42 -1.13 9.67
N VAL A 132 -5.80 0.06 9.49
CA VAL A 132 -6.20 1.34 10.14
C VAL A 132 -6.30 2.56 9.16
N LEU A 133 -7.50 3.19 9.15
CA LEU A 133 -7.99 4.63 9.20
C LEU A 133 -7.15 5.89 8.79
N PRO A 134 -7.81 7.06 8.49
CA PRO A 134 -7.23 8.40 8.24
C PRO A 134 -7.40 9.47 9.36
N ALA A 135 -6.97 10.73 9.07
CA ALA A 135 -6.43 11.74 10.00
C ALA A 135 -7.26 13.03 10.27
N GLY A 136 -6.88 13.74 11.35
CA GLY A 136 -7.39 15.06 11.75
C GLY A 136 -8.28 14.99 12.99
N GLY A 137 -7.74 15.38 14.16
CA GLY A 137 -8.45 15.41 15.45
C GLY A 137 -7.93 14.52 16.54
N TRP A 138 -8.77 13.98 17.44
CA TRP A 138 -8.32 12.84 18.27
C TRP A 138 -7.70 11.75 17.40
N THR A 139 -8.16 11.62 16.15
CA THR A 139 -7.55 10.87 15.04
C THR A 139 -6.14 11.34 14.67
N ALA A 140 -5.83 12.64 14.62
CA ALA A 140 -4.45 13.12 14.49
C ALA A 140 -3.60 12.74 15.72
N ALA A 141 -4.05 12.99 16.96
CA ALA A 141 -3.29 12.58 18.15
C ALA A 141 -3.13 11.05 18.27
N LEU A 142 -4.13 10.28 17.84
CA LEU A 142 -4.07 8.82 17.73
C LEU A 142 -3.15 8.37 16.58
N ASN A 143 -3.11 9.10 15.47
CA ASN A 143 -2.17 8.85 14.37
C ASN A 143 -0.74 9.20 14.80
N GLU A 144 -0.52 10.32 15.48
CA GLU A 144 0.77 10.67 16.07
C GLU A 144 1.23 9.57 17.05
N ALA A 145 0.35 9.11 17.96
CA ALA A 145 0.66 8.01 18.86
C ALA A 145 0.83 6.66 18.14
N ALA A 146 0.10 6.41 17.05
CA ALA A 146 0.22 5.19 16.25
C ALA A 146 1.49 5.18 15.40
N VAL A 147 1.87 6.33 14.83
CA VAL A 147 3.10 6.48 14.08
C VAL A 147 4.29 6.42 15.03
N ALA A 148 4.24 7.10 16.18
CA ALA A 148 5.29 6.99 17.20
C ALA A 148 5.53 5.53 17.64
N ARG A 149 4.51 4.66 17.63
CA ARG A 149 4.65 3.22 17.90
C ARG A 149 5.17 2.40 16.71
N LYS A 150 5.04 2.91 15.50
CA LYS A 150 5.48 2.26 14.25
C LYS A 150 6.84 2.75 13.76
N LEU A 151 7.29 3.89 14.25
CA LEU A 151 8.65 4.37 14.04
C LEU A 151 9.62 3.40 14.73
N PRO A 152 10.79 3.18 14.13
CA PRO A 152 11.76 2.24 14.69
C PRO A 152 12.21 2.66 16.09
N ASN A 153 12.32 1.69 16.99
CA ASN A 153 12.95 1.89 18.30
C ASN A 153 14.44 1.57 18.20
N THR A 154 15.27 2.33 18.92
CA THR A 154 16.73 2.16 18.94
C THR A 154 17.21 0.85 19.57
N VAL A 155 16.32 0.06 20.18
CA VAL A 155 16.67 -1.12 20.97
C VAL A 155 15.75 -2.28 20.61
N ASP A 156 16.08 -2.97 19.52
CA ASP A 156 15.60 -4.34 19.31
C ASP A 156 16.83 -5.17 18.88
N GLU A 157 17.43 -5.86 19.84
CA GLU A 157 18.32 -6.98 19.54
C GLU A 157 17.45 -8.09 18.95
N VAL A 158 17.71 -8.45 17.69
CA VAL A 158 17.07 -9.58 17.05
C VAL A 158 18.01 -10.77 17.23
N GLU A 159 17.59 -11.77 18.00
CA GLU A 159 18.34 -13.01 18.11
C GLU A 159 18.13 -13.84 16.84
N LEU A 160 19.17 -13.94 16.02
CA LEU A 160 19.13 -14.66 14.75
C LEU A 160 19.76 -16.05 14.89
N PRO A 161 19.19 -17.08 14.22
CA PRO A 161 19.69 -18.44 14.32
C PRO A 161 21.10 -18.55 13.76
N THR A 162 22.00 -19.19 14.50
CA THR A 162 23.36 -19.54 14.01
C THR A 162 23.56 -21.04 13.86
N THR A 163 22.58 -21.81 14.34
CA THR A 163 22.55 -23.26 14.27
C THR A 163 21.33 -23.65 13.45
N PHE A 164 21.54 -24.50 12.47
CA PHE A 164 20.52 -24.93 11.53
C PHE A 164 20.48 -26.46 11.49
N PRO A 165 19.38 -27.08 11.03
CA PRO A 165 19.36 -28.51 10.73
C PRO A 165 20.49 -28.90 9.78
N GLU A 166 20.84 -30.19 9.78
CA GLU A 166 21.87 -30.73 8.89
C GLU A 166 21.58 -30.33 7.43
N GLN A 167 22.55 -29.66 6.78
CA GLN A 167 22.40 -29.20 5.41
C GLN A 167 22.52 -30.40 4.46
N ASP A 168 21.57 -30.52 3.54
CA ASP A 168 21.75 -31.37 2.37
C ASP A 168 22.72 -30.74 1.36
N ASP A 169 23.01 -31.44 0.26
CA ASP A 169 23.95 -30.96 -0.77
C ASP A 169 23.45 -29.74 -1.57
N ARG A 170 22.25 -29.21 -1.32
CA ARG A 170 21.70 -28.09 -2.09
C ARG A 170 22.26 -26.75 -1.61
N VAL A 171 22.62 -25.88 -2.56
CA VAL A 171 22.97 -24.48 -2.27
C VAL A 171 21.70 -23.71 -1.91
N SER A 172 21.71 -23.00 -0.78
CA SER A 172 20.56 -22.29 -0.23
C SER A 172 20.62 -20.79 -0.49
N ILE A 173 19.60 -20.26 -1.15
CA ILE A 173 19.47 -18.82 -1.43
C ILE A 173 18.32 -18.27 -0.59
N ALA A 174 18.62 -17.44 0.39
CA ALA A 174 17.60 -16.73 1.16
C ALA A 174 17.38 -15.33 0.56
N VAL A 175 16.12 -14.92 0.45
CA VAL A 175 15.74 -13.58 -0.01
C VAL A 175 14.91 -12.90 1.06
N VAL A 176 15.44 -11.79 1.58
CA VAL A 176 14.73 -10.87 2.48
C VAL A 176 14.45 -9.55 1.76
N GLY A 177 13.29 -8.98 2.02
CA GLY A 177 12.86 -7.78 1.34
C GLY A 177 11.35 -7.54 1.37
N GLU A 178 10.90 -6.64 0.51
CA GLU A 178 9.50 -6.24 0.46
C GLU A 178 8.75 -6.82 -0.75
N SER A 179 7.67 -6.17 -1.21
CA SER A 179 6.85 -6.61 -2.34
C SER A 179 7.66 -6.87 -3.61
N SER A 180 8.59 -5.99 -3.97
CA SER A 180 9.44 -6.16 -5.17
C SER A 180 10.34 -7.39 -5.05
N ALA A 181 10.94 -7.64 -3.88
CA ALA A 181 11.76 -8.83 -3.65
C ALA A 181 10.94 -10.13 -3.65
N ALA A 182 9.71 -10.07 -3.13
CA ALA A 182 8.76 -11.18 -3.18
C ALA A 182 8.32 -11.51 -4.62
N GLY A 183 8.51 -10.57 -5.55
CA GLY A 183 8.18 -10.72 -6.96
C GLY A 183 6.89 -10.03 -7.37
N VAL A 184 6.25 -9.18 -6.55
CA VAL A 184 4.97 -8.52 -6.91
C VAL A 184 5.13 -7.74 -8.22
N PRO A 185 4.14 -7.81 -9.14
CA PRO A 185 2.90 -8.61 -9.12
C PRO A 185 3.01 -10.05 -9.67
N TYR A 186 4.22 -10.55 -9.88
CA TYR A 186 4.53 -11.90 -10.34
C TYR A 186 4.63 -12.95 -9.22
N THR A 187 4.23 -12.67 -7.98
CA THR A 187 4.43 -13.58 -6.81
C THR A 187 3.91 -15.00 -7.00
N ASN A 188 2.94 -15.23 -7.92
CA ASN A 188 2.45 -16.57 -8.24
C ASN A 188 3.33 -17.35 -9.24
N TRP A 189 4.28 -16.69 -9.88
CA TRP A 189 5.09 -17.21 -10.99
C TRP A 189 6.59 -17.11 -10.70
N LEU A 190 7.07 -15.94 -10.29
CA LEU A 190 8.49 -15.71 -10.04
C LEU A 190 8.75 -14.65 -8.96
N SER A 191 9.96 -14.71 -8.44
CA SER A 191 10.64 -13.75 -7.58
C SER A 191 12.12 -13.67 -8.01
N ILE A 192 12.85 -12.64 -7.55
CA ILE A 192 14.29 -12.55 -7.82
C ILE A 192 15.03 -13.83 -7.38
N GLY A 193 14.68 -14.41 -6.23
CA GLY A 193 15.28 -15.65 -5.73
C GLY A 193 15.03 -16.86 -6.62
N SER A 194 13.80 -17.01 -7.13
CA SER A 194 13.46 -18.12 -8.03
C SER A 194 14.18 -18.01 -9.39
N VAL A 195 14.32 -16.79 -9.94
CA VAL A 195 15.03 -16.57 -11.22
C VAL A 195 16.53 -16.80 -11.05
N VAL A 196 17.12 -16.37 -9.92
CA VAL A 196 18.53 -16.65 -9.60
C VAL A 196 18.77 -18.15 -9.42
N ALA A 197 17.93 -18.86 -8.66
CA ALA A 197 18.06 -20.30 -8.49
C ALA A 197 17.99 -21.05 -9.82
N TRP A 198 16.99 -20.72 -10.65
CA TRP A 198 16.84 -21.29 -12.00
C TRP A 198 18.05 -20.98 -12.90
N GLY A 199 18.55 -19.74 -12.89
CA GLY A 199 19.72 -19.35 -13.65
C GLY A 199 20.99 -20.10 -13.24
N LEU A 200 21.18 -20.33 -11.93
CA LEU A 200 22.32 -21.09 -11.40
C LEU A 200 22.25 -22.58 -11.77
N GLU A 201 21.08 -23.21 -11.68
CA GLU A 201 20.89 -24.61 -12.08
C GLU A 201 21.27 -24.84 -13.55
N ARG A 202 20.92 -23.88 -14.41
CA ARG A 202 21.28 -23.93 -15.83
C ARG A 202 22.76 -23.70 -16.08
N ALA A 203 23.36 -22.80 -15.32
CA ALA A 203 24.74 -22.41 -15.53
C ALA A 203 25.76 -23.38 -14.91
N ILE A 204 25.35 -24.14 -13.89
CA ILE A 204 26.21 -25.09 -13.17
C ILE A 204 25.55 -26.48 -13.16
N PRO A 205 25.64 -27.24 -14.27
CA PRO A 205 25.02 -28.56 -14.37
C PRO A 205 25.51 -29.50 -13.25
N GLY A 206 24.58 -30.25 -12.65
CA GLY A 206 24.87 -31.20 -11.58
C GLY A 206 24.88 -30.60 -10.17
N ARG A 207 24.81 -29.27 -10.03
CA ARG A 207 24.55 -28.61 -8.73
C ARG A 207 23.06 -28.29 -8.60
N THR A 208 22.54 -28.48 -7.40
CA THR A 208 21.13 -28.23 -7.08
C THR A 208 21.01 -27.01 -6.18
N PHE A 209 19.99 -26.20 -6.42
CA PHE A 209 19.77 -24.95 -5.71
C PHE A 209 18.37 -24.97 -5.10
N ARG A 210 18.26 -24.44 -3.88
CA ARG A 210 16.97 -24.12 -3.25
C ARG A 210 16.91 -22.62 -2.99
N HIS A 211 15.71 -22.07 -3.04
CA HIS A 211 15.47 -20.69 -2.64
C HIS A 211 14.38 -20.61 -1.59
N GLU A 212 14.55 -19.68 -0.65
CA GLU A 212 13.60 -19.36 0.41
C GLU A 212 13.29 -17.86 0.35
N VAL A 213 12.10 -17.52 -0.11
CA VAL A 213 11.65 -16.12 -0.22
C VAL A 213 10.89 -15.73 1.04
N MET A 214 11.57 -15.01 1.92
CA MET A 214 11.01 -14.47 3.16
C MET A 214 10.38 -13.10 2.96
N ALA A 215 10.63 -12.48 1.80
CA ALA A 215 10.15 -11.17 1.45
C ALA A 215 8.61 -11.08 1.49
N ARG A 216 8.07 -9.99 2.04
CA ARG A 216 6.61 -9.78 2.18
C ARG A 216 6.22 -8.37 1.78
N SER A 217 5.05 -8.26 1.15
CA SER A 217 4.52 -6.97 0.71
C SER A 217 4.24 -6.02 1.89
N GLY A 218 4.67 -4.77 1.78
CA GLY A 218 4.43 -3.72 2.79
C GLY A 218 5.35 -3.80 4.01
N ASP A 219 6.36 -4.67 4.01
CA ASP A 219 7.34 -4.74 5.08
C ASP A 219 8.45 -3.69 4.93
N THR A 220 9.00 -3.29 6.07
CA THR A 220 10.24 -2.51 6.18
C THR A 220 11.44 -3.43 6.40
N LEU A 221 12.65 -2.91 6.25
CA LEU A 221 13.88 -3.63 6.55
C LEU A 221 13.92 -4.09 8.03
N GLU A 222 13.40 -3.29 8.95
CA GLU A 222 13.26 -3.67 10.36
C GLU A 222 12.42 -4.94 10.55
N ARG A 223 11.30 -5.08 9.82
CA ARG A 223 10.46 -6.29 9.88
C ARG A 223 11.17 -7.47 9.24
N GLN A 224 11.82 -7.26 8.12
CA GLN A 224 12.58 -8.31 7.42
C GLN A 224 13.79 -8.79 8.22
N HIS A 225 14.47 -7.89 8.94
CA HIS A 225 15.50 -8.26 9.90
C HIS A 225 14.96 -9.18 10.99
N ARG A 226 13.74 -8.92 11.52
CA ARG A 226 13.09 -9.84 12.47
C ARG A 226 12.70 -11.16 11.83
N HIS A 227 12.21 -11.14 10.60
CA HIS A 227 11.82 -12.37 9.90
C HIS A 227 12.99 -13.33 9.70
N LEU A 228 14.24 -12.86 9.62
CA LEU A 228 15.42 -13.74 9.58
C LEU A 228 15.52 -14.70 10.79
N ALA A 229 14.84 -14.42 11.91
CA ALA A 229 14.73 -15.36 13.01
C ALA A 229 14.02 -16.68 12.63
N ASP A 230 13.15 -16.63 11.62
CA ASP A 230 12.36 -17.76 11.11
C ASP A 230 13.07 -18.50 9.96
N LEU A 231 14.34 -18.21 9.68
CA LEU A 231 15.07 -18.82 8.56
C LEU A 231 15.24 -20.33 8.77
N HIS A 232 14.75 -21.13 7.83
CA HIS A 232 14.74 -22.59 8.00
C HIS A 232 16.08 -23.26 7.67
N HIS A 233 16.84 -22.69 6.74
CA HIS A 233 18.12 -23.23 6.27
C HIS A 233 19.21 -22.18 6.35
N ARG A 234 20.42 -22.59 6.75
CA ARG A 234 21.58 -21.70 6.64
C ARG A 234 21.75 -21.29 5.17
N PRO A 235 21.79 -19.99 4.85
CA PRO A 235 21.93 -19.50 3.50
C PRO A 235 23.40 -19.56 3.07
N ASP A 236 23.64 -19.97 1.82
CA ASP A 236 24.91 -19.79 1.13
C ASP A 236 24.95 -18.45 0.39
N VAL A 237 23.76 -17.94 0.02
CA VAL A 237 23.55 -16.59 -0.51
C VAL A 237 22.42 -15.93 0.27
N LEU A 238 22.65 -14.72 0.79
CA LEU A 238 21.61 -13.88 1.38
C LEU A 238 21.39 -12.64 0.52
N ILE A 239 20.23 -12.55 -0.11
CA ILE A 239 19.81 -11.41 -0.94
C ILE A 239 18.96 -10.47 -0.09
N VAL A 240 19.37 -9.21 0.03
CA VAL A 240 18.61 -8.14 0.70
C VAL A 240 18.11 -7.15 -0.34
N TYR A 241 16.79 -7.01 -0.47
CA TYR A 241 16.15 -6.11 -1.43
C TYR A 241 14.95 -5.39 -0.79
N CYS A 242 15.18 -4.23 -0.15
CA CYS A 242 14.18 -3.52 0.64
C CYS A 242 14.42 -2.00 0.66
N GLY A 243 13.38 -1.18 0.77
CA GLY A 243 13.54 0.25 1.06
C GLY A 243 12.41 1.16 0.57
N HIS A 244 11.48 0.67 -0.26
CA HIS A 244 10.33 1.44 -0.73
C HIS A 244 9.34 1.77 0.40
N ASN A 245 9.13 0.83 1.32
CA ASN A 245 8.09 0.93 2.34
C ASN A 245 8.53 1.58 3.66
N GLU A 246 9.76 2.11 3.77
CA GLU A 246 10.28 2.67 5.02
C GLU A 246 9.43 3.80 5.58
N PHE A 247 8.80 4.59 4.71
CA PHE A 247 7.85 5.62 5.13
C PHE A 247 6.41 5.11 5.06
N SER A 248 5.98 4.54 3.94
CA SER A 248 4.56 4.20 3.70
C SER A 248 3.98 3.15 4.65
N ALA A 249 4.80 2.22 5.17
CA ALA A 249 4.36 1.23 6.15
C ALA A 249 4.20 1.82 7.57
N ARG A 250 4.99 2.86 7.87
CA ARG A 250 5.07 3.51 9.18
C ARG A 250 4.10 4.67 9.31
N ILE A 251 4.00 5.46 8.25
CA ILE A 251 3.26 6.71 8.18
C ILE A 251 2.07 6.54 7.23
N PRO A 252 0.83 6.73 7.70
CA PRO A 252 -0.33 6.58 6.83
C PRO A 252 -0.39 7.71 5.80
N LEU A 253 -0.81 7.39 4.57
CA LEU A 253 -0.93 8.34 3.46
C LEU A 253 -1.79 9.55 3.79
N SER A 254 -2.76 9.39 4.69
CA SER A 254 -3.65 10.45 5.16
C SER A 254 -3.04 11.33 6.24
N ARG A 255 -1.84 11.06 6.77
CA ARG A 255 -1.30 11.85 7.90
C ARG A 255 -1.07 13.29 7.45
N ASP A 256 -1.72 14.21 8.16
CA ASP A 256 -1.52 15.64 8.00
C ASP A 256 -0.90 16.20 9.28
N ARG A 257 -0.01 17.18 9.12
CA ARG A 257 0.72 17.81 10.21
C ARG A 257 0.54 19.32 10.11
N THR A 258 0.41 20.00 11.25
CA THR A 258 0.60 21.45 11.29
C THR A 258 2.06 21.71 10.95
N TYR A 259 2.30 22.40 9.84
CA TYR A 259 3.63 22.51 9.27
C TYR A 259 3.99 23.96 8.96
N TYR A 260 3.07 24.76 8.40
CA TYR A 260 3.35 26.16 8.12
C TYR A 260 3.19 27.02 9.37
N ASN A 261 4.11 27.97 9.56
CA ASN A 261 4.15 28.84 10.74
C ASN A 261 2.89 29.73 10.89
N ASP A 262 2.20 30.00 9.78
CA ASP A 262 0.99 30.82 9.70
C ASP A 262 -0.31 30.01 9.60
N ASP A 263 -0.26 28.68 9.79
CA ASP A 263 -1.48 27.87 9.90
C ASP A 263 -2.27 28.29 11.16
N GLU A 264 -3.52 28.72 10.95
CA GLU A 264 -4.39 29.17 12.04
C GLU A 264 -4.60 28.04 13.05
N LYS A 265 -4.40 28.33 14.35
CA LYS A 265 -4.76 27.38 15.42
C LYS A 265 -6.25 27.07 15.30
N PRO A 266 -6.67 25.80 15.23
CA PRO A 266 -8.08 25.46 15.10
C PRO A 266 -8.89 26.12 16.22
N ALA A 267 -10.03 26.70 15.86
CA ALA A 267 -10.90 27.41 16.79
C ALA A 267 -11.23 26.49 18.00
N ARG A 268 -11.25 27.05 19.21
CA ARG A 268 -11.54 26.27 20.44
C ARG A 268 -12.83 25.44 20.33
N ALA A 269 -13.82 25.92 19.58
CA ALA A 269 -15.06 25.21 19.30
C ALA A 269 -14.88 23.97 18.41
N ALA A 270 -14.00 24.02 17.41
CA ALA A 270 -13.66 22.87 16.57
C ALA A 270 -12.94 21.79 17.39
N VAL A 271 -11.97 22.19 18.22
CA VAL A 271 -11.28 21.29 19.16
C VAL A 271 -12.24 20.67 20.19
N LEU A 272 -13.26 21.41 20.62
CA LEU A 272 -14.28 20.92 21.56
C LEU A 272 -15.27 19.96 20.88
N ALA A 273 -15.69 20.26 19.65
CA ALA A 273 -16.56 19.40 18.85
C ALA A 273 -15.88 18.07 18.54
N GLU A 274 -14.60 18.12 18.15
CA GLU A 274 -13.77 16.96 17.88
C GLU A 274 -13.49 16.13 19.15
N LYS A 275 -13.35 16.79 20.31
CA LYS A 275 -13.32 16.13 21.64
C LYS A 275 -14.64 15.48 22.04
N ALA A 276 -15.77 16.08 21.68
CA ALA A 276 -17.09 15.51 21.96
C ALA A 276 -17.39 14.28 21.08
N VAL A 277 -16.86 14.26 19.86
CA VAL A 277 -17.04 13.17 18.88
C VAL A 277 -16.16 11.94 19.20
N ALA A 278 -15.02 12.12 19.87
CA ALA A 278 -14.09 11.04 20.23
C ALA A 278 -14.53 10.11 21.37
N TRP A 279 -15.72 10.32 21.98
CA TRP A 279 -16.18 9.57 23.15
C TRP A 279 -16.91 8.26 22.81
N SER A 280 -17.32 8.04 21.55
CA SER A 280 -18.15 6.90 21.14
C SER A 280 -17.38 5.90 20.27
N PHE A 281 -17.29 4.64 20.72
CA PHE A 281 -16.79 3.50 19.96
C PHE A 281 -17.71 3.13 18.80
N LEU A 282 -19.03 3.30 18.95
CA LEU A 282 -19.97 3.08 17.84
C LEU A 282 -19.76 4.11 16.74
N HIS A 283 -19.67 5.39 17.08
CA HIS A 283 -19.34 6.45 16.13
C HIS A 283 -18.00 6.18 15.45
N ALA A 284 -16.96 5.81 16.20
CA ALA A 284 -15.66 5.44 15.64
C ALA A 284 -15.74 4.22 14.70
N LEU A 285 -16.57 3.22 15.02
CA LEU A 285 -16.78 2.05 14.16
C LEU A 285 -17.59 2.40 12.91
N VAL A 286 -18.61 3.24 13.03
CA VAL A 286 -19.42 3.73 11.90
C VAL A 286 -18.56 4.60 10.99
N GLN A 287 -17.78 5.54 11.52
CA GLN A 287 -16.84 6.35 10.75
C GLN A 287 -15.75 5.51 10.09
N ARG A 288 -15.22 4.46 10.75
CA ARG A 288 -14.32 3.49 10.11
C ARG A 288 -14.96 2.77 8.94
N ASN A 289 -16.22 2.35 9.06
CA ASN A 289 -16.92 1.63 8.00
C ASN A 289 -17.42 2.57 6.91
N ILE A 290 -17.76 3.82 7.24
CA ILE A 290 -17.95 4.92 6.30
C ILE A 290 -16.65 5.10 5.53
N GLN A 291 -15.51 5.13 6.21
CA GLN A 291 -14.19 5.18 5.59
C GLN A 291 -13.89 3.92 4.78
N LYS A 292 -14.33 2.71 5.17
CA LYS A 292 -14.19 1.50 4.34
C LYS A 292 -15.08 1.51 3.10
N CYS A 293 -16.31 2.03 3.21
CA CYS A 293 -17.16 2.34 2.06
C CYS A 293 -16.56 3.47 1.21
N ARG A 294 -15.72 4.31 1.82
CA ARG A 294 -14.80 5.27 1.19
C ARG A 294 -13.39 4.68 0.94
N ILE A 295 -13.13 3.36 1.05
CA ILE A 295 -11.85 2.70 0.71
C ILE A 295 -12.01 1.85 -0.57
N ALA A 296 -13.21 1.84 -1.16
CA ALA A 296 -13.26 2.12 -2.60
C ALA A 296 -12.94 3.61 -2.75
N ILE A 297 -11.65 3.93 -2.77
CA ILE A 297 -11.01 5.19 -2.33
C ILE A 297 -11.64 6.45 -2.97
N PRO A 298 -12.21 7.39 -2.20
CA PRO A 298 -12.07 8.81 -2.42
C PRO A 298 -10.89 9.34 -1.58
N PRO A 299 -10.38 10.51 -1.97
CA PRO A 299 -9.19 11.14 -1.39
C PRO A 299 -9.43 11.58 0.09
N PRO A 300 -8.44 12.16 0.80
CA PRO A 300 -8.64 12.75 2.13
C PRO A 300 -9.94 13.56 2.24
N ASP A 301 -10.43 13.78 3.46
CA ASP A 301 -11.80 14.27 3.78
C ASP A 301 -12.22 15.60 3.07
N ASN A 302 -11.35 16.20 2.25
CA ASN A 302 -11.53 17.44 1.48
C ASN A 302 -11.53 17.28 -0.07
N GLY A 303 -11.33 16.09 -0.65
CA GLY A 303 -10.99 15.98 -2.08
C GLY A 303 -9.51 15.68 -2.29
N HIS A 304 -8.97 15.91 -3.50
CA HIS A 304 -7.55 15.71 -3.83
C HIS A 304 -6.62 16.43 -2.84
N ARG A 305 -5.37 15.96 -2.74
CA ARG A 305 -4.32 16.69 -2.01
C ARG A 305 -4.18 18.12 -2.55
N ASP A 306 -3.86 19.06 -1.67
CA ASP A 306 -3.51 20.41 -2.12
C ASP A 306 -2.19 20.37 -2.91
N LEU A 307 -2.07 21.23 -3.92
CA LEU A 307 -0.82 21.35 -4.70
C LEU A 307 0.36 21.76 -3.81
N VAL A 308 0.12 22.66 -2.86
CA VAL A 308 1.07 23.05 -1.82
C VAL A 308 0.60 22.44 -0.50
N ASP A 309 1.04 21.20 -0.24
CA ASP A 309 0.69 20.38 0.91
C ASP A 309 1.72 20.55 2.05
N ALA A 310 1.73 19.63 3.02
CA ALA A 310 2.73 19.47 4.05
C ALA A 310 3.39 18.06 3.99
N PRO A 311 4.66 17.93 4.39
CA PRO A 311 5.32 16.64 4.48
C PRO A 311 4.64 15.75 5.53
N ALA A 312 4.56 14.46 5.25
CA ALA A 312 3.92 13.50 6.14
C ALA A 312 4.77 13.13 7.37
N TYR A 313 6.05 13.49 7.36
CA TYR A 313 7.01 13.21 8.41
C TYR A 313 7.78 14.48 8.82
N SER A 314 8.39 14.45 10.00
CA SER A 314 9.34 15.48 10.45
C SER A 314 10.77 15.14 10.04
N PRO A 315 11.69 16.12 10.02
CA PRO A 315 13.11 15.85 9.85
C PRO A 315 13.64 14.83 10.87
N GLU A 316 13.19 14.91 12.12
CA GLU A 316 13.59 13.97 13.18
C GLU A 316 13.06 12.55 12.94
N GLU A 317 11.81 12.42 12.45
CA GLU A 317 11.25 11.12 12.06
C GLU A 317 12.00 10.53 10.86
N TYR A 318 12.39 11.37 9.90
CA TYR A 318 13.22 10.96 8.76
C TYR A 318 14.57 10.42 9.22
N ASP A 319 15.30 11.20 10.02
CA ASP A 319 16.62 10.82 10.53
C ASP A 319 16.56 9.53 11.34
N LEU A 320 15.50 9.36 12.14
CA LEU A 320 15.29 8.15 12.92
C LEU A 320 15.07 6.92 12.03
N VAL A 321 14.27 7.04 10.97
CA VAL A 321 14.03 5.94 10.00
C VAL A 321 15.32 5.62 9.23
N LEU A 322 16.04 6.62 8.74
CA LEU A 322 17.29 6.42 7.99
C LEU A 322 18.38 5.79 8.86
N ASN A 323 18.53 6.22 10.11
CA ASN A 323 19.51 5.66 11.04
C ASN A 323 19.17 4.22 11.43
N ASP A 324 17.89 3.89 11.69
CA ASP A 324 17.50 2.49 11.88
C ASP A 324 17.81 1.67 10.63
N PHE A 325 17.44 2.14 9.44
CA PHE A 325 17.73 1.45 8.19
C PHE A 325 19.22 1.12 8.01
N ARG A 326 20.12 2.09 8.24
CA ARG A 326 21.58 1.88 8.24
C ARG A 326 22.01 0.81 9.25
N ASN A 327 21.52 0.90 10.49
CA ASN A 327 21.86 -0.05 11.54
C ASN A 327 21.36 -1.47 11.22
N ARG A 328 20.18 -1.61 10.60
CA ARG A 328 19.62 -2.91 10.20
C ARG A 328 20.38 -3.51 9.02
N LEU A 329 20.77 -2.71 8.03
CA LEU A 329 21.63 -3.19 6.95
C LEU A 329 22.96 -3.70 7.50
N GLU A 330 23.56 -2.98 8.44
CA GLU A 330 24.80 -3.39 9.11
C GLU A 330 24.66 -4.72 9.85
N ALA A 331 23.59 -4.86 10.64
CA ALA A 331 23.31 -6.06 11.41
C ALA A 331 23.11 -7.28 10.50
N ILE A 332 22.36 -7.11 9.41
CA ILE A 332 22.13 -8.18 8.41
C ILE A 332 23.45 -8.54 7.71
N ALA A 333 24.28 -7.56 7.37
CA ALA A 333 25.55 -7.80 6.71
C ALA A 333 26.53 -8.56 7.62
N THR A 334 26.67 -8.12 8.87
CA THR A 334 27.45 -8.80 9.90
C THR A 334 26.95 -10.24 10.14
N TYR A 335 25.63 -10.43 10.13
CA TYR A 335 25.03 -11.77 10.25
C TYR A 335 25.38 -12.66 9.06
N ALA A 336 25.33 -12.15 7.83
CA ALA A 336 25.75 -12.89 6.64
C ALA A 336 27.22 -13.34 6.73
N GLU A 337 28.12 -12.46 7.16
CA GLU A 337 29.53 -12.79 7.39
C GLU A 337 29.71 -13.87 8.46
N LYS A 338 28.98 -13.76 9.58
CA LYS A 338 28.99 -14.77 10.65
C LYS A 338 28.56 -16.14 10.14
N LEU A 339 27.61 -16.19 9.21
CA LEU A 339 27.17 -17.43 8.57
C LEU A 339 28.10 -17.88 7.44
N GLY A 340 29.06 -17.06 6.99
CA GLY A 340 29.85 -17.31 5.79
C GLY A 340 29.02 -17.32 4.50
N ALA A 341 27.88 -16.62 4.49
CA ALA A 341 27.02 -16.49 3.33
C ALA A 341 27.54 -15.36 2.41
N ILE A 342 27.38 -15.53 1.09
CA ILE A 342 27.61 -14.44 0.14
C ILE A 342 26.47 -13.44 0.28
N LEU A 343 26.78 -12.24 0.76
CA LEU A 343 25.81 -11.15 0.85
C LEU A 343 25.61 -10.51 -0.52
N VAL A 344 24.36 -10.39 -0.94
CA VAL A 344 23.93 -9.66 -2.13
C VAL A 344 23.00 -8.54 -1.69
N LEU A 345 23.38 -7.30 -2.01
CA LEU A 345 22.64 -6.10 -1.68
C LEU A 345 22.02 -5.53 -2.95
N VAL A 346 20.69 -5.57 -3.06
CA VAL A 346 19.95 -4.98 -4.18
C VAL A 346 19.31 -3.68 -3.69
N SER A 347 19.93 -2.56 -4.04
CA SER A 347 19.34 -1.25 -3.74
C SER A 347 18.09 -1.04 -4.63
N PRO A 348 16.91 -0.74 -4.06
CA PRO A 348 15.69 -0.67 -4.85
C PRO A 348 15.65 0.49 -5.87
N PRO A 349 15.41 0.21 -7.17
CA PRO A 349 15.18 1.27 -8.15
C PRO A 349 13.74 1.78 -8.11
N GLY A 350 13.52 3.04 -8.48
CA GLY A 350 12.19 3.67 -8.53
C GLY A 350 11.78 4.10 -9.94
N ASN A 351 10.47 4.08 -10.22
CA ASN A 351 9.91 4.69 -11.44
C ASN A 351 9.88 6.23 -11.27
N ASP A 352 11.02 6.86 -11.54
CA ASP A 352 11.19 8.29 -11.27
C ASP A 352 10.62 9.17 -12.39
N SER A 353 10.60 8.67 -13.63
CA SER A 353 10.13 9.43 -14.79
C SER A 353 8.64 9.24 -15.08
N GLY A 354 8.11 8.03 -14.85
CA GLY A 354 6.71 7.67 -15.12
C GLY A 354 5.75 7.88 -13.94
N TYR A 355 6.25 8.20 -12.74
CA TYR A 355 5.41 8.31 -11.55
C TYR A 355 5.62 9.63 -10.79
N ASP A 356 4.57 10.44 -10.70
CA ASP A 356 4.58 11.76 -10.07
C ASP A 356 4.72 11.68 -8.54
N PRO A 357 5.27 12.72 -7.88
CA PRO A 357 5.35 12.77 -6.42
C PRO A 357 3.96 12.81 -5.78
N ASN A 358 3.84 12.22 -4.59
CA ASN A 358 2.58 12.23 -3.83
C ASN A 358 2.34 13.60 -3.18
N ARG A 359 3.35 14.21 -2.57
CA ARG A 359 3.21 15.52 -1.92
C ARG A 359 4.32 16.47 -2.31
N SER A 360 3.93 17.70 -2.63
CA SER A 360 4.85 18.82 -2.81
C SER A 360 4.56 19.88 -1.75
N PHE A 361 5.61 20.41 -1.14
CA PHE A 361 5.50 21.37 -0.05
C PHE A 361 6.61 22.42 -0.18
N LEU A 362 6.50 23.49 0.60
CA LEU A 362 7.44 24.60 0.65
C LEU A 362 8.03 24.71 2.06
N PRO A 363 9.12 25.44 2.30
CA PRO A 363 9.64 25.64 3.67
C PRO A 363 8.54 26.16 4.64
N PRO A 364 8.57 25.76 5.92
CA PRO A 364 7.49 26.05 6.89
C PRO A 364 7.29 27.55 7.15
N GLU A 365 8.32 28.36 6.92
CA GLU A 365 8.30 29.82 6.99
C GLU A 365 7.61 30.52 5.82
N THR A 366 7.30 29.80 4.74
CA THR A 366 6.72 30.38 3.51
C THR A 366 5.32 30.93 3.78
N PRO A 367 5.09 32.25 3.67
CA PRO A 367 3.79 32.85 3.97
C PRO A 367 2.70 32.36 3.02
N ARG A 368 1.45 32.26 3.50
CA ARG A 368 0.28 31.81 2.70
C ARG A 368 0.10 32.56 1.38
N ALA A 369 0.43 33.85 1.33
CA ALA A 369 0.36 34.63 0.10
C ALA A 369 1.36 34.14 -0.96
N GLU A 370 2.58 33.82 -0.55
CA GLU A 370 3.63 33.29 -1.41
C GLU A 370 3.33 31.85 -1.84
N ARG A 371 2.83 31.01 -0.93
CA ARG A 371 2.32 29.66 -1.25
C ARG A 371 1.27 29.68 -2.36
N ARG A 372 0.33 30.64 -2.31
CA ARG A 372 -0.69 30.84 -3.35
C ARG A 372 -0.10 31.35 -4.67
N ALA A 373 0.89 32.25 -4.61
CA ALA A 373 1.57 32.73 -5.81
C ALA A 373 2.29 31.59 -6.54
N ILE A 374 3.08 30.78 -5.81
CA ILE A 374 3.77 29.60 -6.36
C ILE A 374 2.78 28.61 -6.95
N ALA A 375 1.66 28.33 -6.25
CA ALA A 375 0.61 27.46 -6.78
C ALA A 375 0.01 27.99 -8.10
N SER A 376 -0.24 29.31 -8.19
CA SER A 376 -0.78 29.94 -9.40
C SER A 376 0.21 29.89 -10.57
N GLU A 377 1.49 30.16 -10.32
CA GLU A 377 2.55 30.10 -11.33
C GLU A 377 2.76 28.68 -11.83
N PHE A 378 2.77 27.70 -10.93
CA PHE A 378 2.84 26.29 -11.28
C PHE A 378 1.69 25.87 -12.21
N LEU A 379 0.46 26.28 -11.89
CA LEU A 379 -0.71 25.97 -12.71
C LEU A 379 -0.66 26.67 -14.07
N SER A 380 -0.11 27.89 -14.12
CA SER A 380 0.15 28.61 -15.38
C SER A 380 1.17 27.85 -16.24
N ALA A 381 2.31 27.46 -15.67
CA ALA A 381 3.33 26.65 -16.35
C ALA A 381 2.76 25.33 -16.87
N LYS A 382 1.93 24.66 -16.06
CA LYS A 382 1.22 23.43 -16.44
C LYS A 382 0.31 23.64 -17.64
N GLY A 383 -0.41 24.76 -17.70
CA GLY A 383 -1.28 25.10 -18.84
C GLY A 383 -0.53 25.28 -20.16
N LEU A 384 0.77 25.57 -20.10
CA LEU A 384 1.63 25.75 -21.27
C LEU A 384 2.24 24.43 -21.77
N GLU A 385 2.22 23.34 -20.99
CA GLU A 385 2.93 22.09 -21.31
C GLU A 385 2.64 21.55 -22.71
N THR A 386 1.39 21.66 -23.18
CA THR A 386 0.99 21.19 -24.51
C THR A 386 1.07 22.28 -25.59
N SER A 387 0.78 23.54 -25.23
CA SER A 387 0.63 24.64 -26.20
C SER A 387 1.94 25.36 -26.51
N ASP A 388 2.79 25.54 -25.50
CA ASP A 388 4.13 26.11 -25.61
C ASP A 388 5.07 25.45 -24.59
N PRO A 389 5.59 24.24 -24.91
CA PRO A 389 6.49 23.53 -24.01
C PRO A 389 7.71 24.38 -23.62
N SER A 390 8.25 25.17 -24.55
CA SER A 390 9.41 26.06 -24.35
C SER A 390 9.18 27.06 -23.24
N ALA A 391 8.05 27.78 -23.30
CA ALA A 391 7.64 28.68 -22.23
C ALA A 391 7.35 27.94 -20.92
N SER A 392 6.75 26.74 -20.97
CA SER A 392 6.50 25.92 -19.78
C SER A 392 7.80 25.53 -19.05
N VAL A 393 8.84 25.11 -19.77
CA VAL A 393 10.16 24.80 -19.18
C VAL A 393 10.79 26.04 -18.55
N ALA A 394 10.76 27.19 -19.23
CA ALA A 394 11.27 28.43 -18.66
C ALA A 394 10.53 28.79 -17.36
N ALA A 395 9.20 28.71 -17.37
CA ALA A 395 8.38 29.00 -16.20
C ALA A 395 8.64 28.02 -15.03
N TYR A 396 8.87 26.72 -15.31
CA TYR A 396 9.25 25.77 -14.26
C TYR A 396 10.65 26.05 -13.70
N ARG A 397 11.62 26.44 -14.52
CA ARG A 397 12.95 26.84 -14.05
C ARG A 397 12.86 28.08 -13.15
N ASP A 398 12.15 29.12 -13.59
CA ASP A 398 11.94 30.35 -12.80
C ASP A 398 11.20 30.09 -11.48
N LEU A 399 10.29 29.12 -11.45
CA LEU A 399 9.63 28.66 -10.23
C LEU A 399 10.62 27.95 -9.31
N LEU A 400 11.43 27.04 -9.85
CA LEU A 400 12.40 26.25 -9.08
C LEU A 400 13.58 27.08 -8.54
N GLU A 401 13.87 28.26 -9.10
CA GLU A 401 14.81 29.21 -8.49
C GLU A 401 14.34 29.72 -7.13
N ARG A 402 13.02 29.89 -6.96
CA ARG A 402 12.40 30.36 -5.71
C ARG A 402 11.92 29.23 -4.81
N ALA A 403 11.53 28.11 -5.40
CA ALA A 403 11.01 26.94 -4.72
C ALA A 403 11.78 25.67 -5.13
N PRO A 404 13.09 25.57 -4.83
CA PRO A 404 13.95 24.48 -5.31
C PRO A 404 13.52 23.09 -4.83
N GLY A 405 12.79 23.03 -3.71
CA GLY A 405 12.24 21.81 -3.12
C GLY A 405 10.88 21.36 -3.67
N PHE A 406 10.30 22.06 -4.66
CA PHE A 406 8.95 21.77 -5.12
C PHE A 406 8.90 20.57 -6.08
N ALA A 407 8.71 19.37 -5.52
CA ALA A 407 8.80 18.09 -6.22
C ALA A 407 7.93 17.99 -7.50
N ALA A 408 6.69 18.49 -7.46
CA ALA A 408 5.80 18.45 -8.62
C ALA A 408 6.35 19.25 -9.82
N ALA A 409 7.03 20.38 -9.58
CA ALA A 409 7.65 21.15 -10.65
C ALA A 409 8.88 20.44 -11.22
N ARG A 410 9.71 19.84 -10.35
CA ARG A 410 10.86 19.01 -10.76
C ARG A 410 10.40 17.87 -11.68
N TRP A 411 9.36 17.14 -11.29
CA TRP A 411 8.86 16.01 -12.07
C TRP A 411 8.28 16.44 -13.42
N ARG A 412 7.50 17.53 -13.47
CA ARG A 412 6.97 18.05 -14.74
C ARG A 412 8.06 18.57 -15.66
N LEU A 413 9.04 19.30 -15.11
CA LEU A 413 10.21 19.75 -15.85
C LEU A 413 10.99 18.55 -16.44
N SER A 414 11.20 17.49 -15.65
CA SER A 414 11.83 16.25 -16.12
C SER A 414 11.18 15.71 -17.39
N ARG A 415 9.84 15.61 -17.41
CA ARG A 415 9.11 15.10 -18.58
C ARG A 415 9.26 15.98 -19.81
N LEU A 416 9.18 17.30 -19.65
CA LEU A 416 9.37 18.23 -20.77
C LEU A 416 10.81 18.18 -21.31
N LEU A 417 11.81 18.02 -20.45
CA LEU A 417 13.21 17.83 -20.84
C LEU A 417 13.41 16.50 -21.57
N ALA A 418 12.80 15.42 -21.09
CA ALA A 418 12.82 14.11 -21.74
C ALA A 418 12.24 14.19 -23.16
N ASP A 419 11.10 14.86 -23.33
CA ASP A 419 10.44 15.05 -24.63
C ASP A 419 11.29 15.89 -25.62
N ARG A 420 12.17 16.76 -25.11
CA ARG A 420 13.15 17.51 -25.91
C ARG A 420 14.41 16.74 -26.26
N GLY A 421 14.65 15.61 -25.61
CA GLY A 421 15.87 14.84 -25.72
C GLY A 421 16.96 15.22 -24.70
N ASP A 422 16.70 16.13 -23.77
CA ASP A 422 17.61 16.55 -22.69
C ASP A 422 17.61 15.53 -21.55
N LYS A 423 17.91 14.27 -21.88
CA LYS A 423 17.68 13.08 -21.04
C LYS A 423 18.48 13.07 -19.74
N ALA A 424 19.72 13.55 -19.76
CA ALA A 424 20.56 13.60 -18.56
C ALA A 424 19.96 14.55 -17.50
N GLU A 425 19.61 15.77 -17.91
CA GLU A 425 18.95 16.74 -17.03
C GLU A 425 17.56 16.23 -16.61
N ALA A 426 16.81 15.60 -17.53
CA ALA A 426 15.53 14.98 -17.20
C ALA A 426 15.67 13.93 -16.08
N TYR A 427 16.67 13.07 -16.14
CA TYR A 427 16.95 12.08 -15.10
C TYR A 427 17.28 12.75 -13.76
N GLU A 428 18.14 13.79 -13.76
CA GLU A 428 18.47 14.56 -12.55
C GLU A 428 17.21 15.18 -11.91
N GLN A 429 16.34 15.80 -12.71
CA GLN A 429 15.09 16.39 -12.21
C GLN A 429 14.12 15.31 -11.68
N ALA A 430 14.07 14.12 -12.30
CA ALA A 430 13.24 13.01 -11.85
C ALA A 430 13.69 12.45 -10.50
N VAL A 431 15.01 12.24 -10.33
CA VAL A 431 15.61 11.79 -9.07
C VAL A 431 15.36 12.82 -7.97
N ALA A 432 15.58 14.10 -8.26
CA ALA A 432 15.29 15.17 -7.31
C ALA A 432 13.81 15.20 -6.91
N ALA A 433 12.88 15.00 -7.85
CA ALA A 433 11.45 14.95 -7.54
C ALA A 433 11.08 13.79 -6.60
N ARG A 434 11.71 12.62 -6.76
CA ARG A 434 11.54 11.49 -5.83
C ARG A 434 12.04 11.86 -4.43
N ASP A 435 13.26 12.39 -4.33
CA ASP A 435 13.90 12.67 -3.04
C ASP A 435 13.23 13.84 -2.29
N LEU A 436 12.53 14.71 -3.01
CA LEU A 436 11.74 15.83 -2.46
C LEU A 436 10.27 15.49 -2.18
N ASP A 437 9.82 14.27 -2.45
CA ASP A 437 8.42 13.87 -2.22
C ASP A 437 8.09 13.87 -0.71
N GLY A 438 7.10 14.66 -0.30
CA GLY A 438 6.65 14.74 1.09
C GLY A 438 5.94 13.48 1.59
N TYR A 439 5.69 12.49 0.73
CA TYR A 439 5.24 11.14 1.09
C TYR A 439 5.86 10.09 0.16
N PRO A 440 7.12 9.69 0.40
CA PRO A 440 7.84 8.82 -0.50
C PRO A 440 7.29 7.39 -0.43
N GLN A 441 7.05 6.83 -1.62
CA GLN A 441 6.75 5.41 -1.85
C GLN A 441 7.89 4.69 -2.57
N ARG A 442 8.92 5.44 -3.00
CA ARG A 442 10.11 4.94 -3.68
C ARG A 442 11.30 5.05 -2.72
N CYS A 443 12.32 4.21 -2.93
CA CYS A 443 13.52 4.22 -2.08
C CYS A 443 14.35 5.47 -2.41
N LEU A 444 14.60 6.31 -1.41
CA LEU A 444 15.27 7.60 -1.56
C LEU A 444 16.79 7.44 -1.70
N THR A 445 17.46 8.43 -2.30
CA THR A 445 18.92 8.38 -2.56
C THR A 445 19.72 8.03 -1.31
N GLU A 446 19.43 8.63 -0.15
CA GLU A 446 20.20 8.36 1.08
C GLU A 446 20.05 6.91 1.60
N PHE A 447 18.93 6.26 1.33
CA PHE A 447 18.73 4.84 1.63
C PHE A 447 19.49 3.96 0.63
N GLN A 448 19.58 4.38 -0.63
CA GLN A 448 20.43 3.73 -1.63
C GLN A 448 21.92 3.90 -1.30
N ASP A 449 22.33 5.06 -0.77
CA ASP A 449 23.69 5.30 -0.30
C ASP A 449 24.07 4.40 0.88
N ALA A 450 23.14 4.14 1.80
CA ALA A 450 23.36 3.18 2.88
C ALA A 450 23.75 1.78 2.34
N TYR A 451 23.11 1.32 1.26
CA TYR A 451 23.52 0.08 0.58
C TYR A 451 24.94 0.17 0.01
N ARG A 452 25.28 1.28 -0.66
CA ARG A 452 26.63 1.49 -1.23
C ARG A 452 27.70 1.50 -0.14
N GLU A 453 27.41 2.12 1.00
CA GLU A 453 28.30 2.20 2.16
C GLU A 453 28.48 0.83 2.83
N THR A 454 27.40 0.09 3.06
CA THR A 454 27.46 -1.27 3.59
C THR A 454 28.22 -2.20 2.64
N ALA A 455 27.97 -2.14 1.33
CA ALA A 455 28.68 -2.94 0.35
C ALA A 455 30.19 -2.62 0.23
N ARG A 456 30.63 -1.41 0.60
CA ARG A 456 32.06 -1.08 0.66
C ARG A 456 32.74 -1.63 1.91
N ARG A 457 32.00 -1.77 3.01
CA ARG A 457 32.52 -2.21 4.32
C ARG A 457 32.50 -3.73 4.47
N HIS A 458 31.52 -4.37 3.85
CA HIS A 458 31.38 -5.81 3.78
C HIS A 458 31.75 -6.30 2.39
N ASP A 459 32.34 -7.48 2.25
CA ASP A 459 32.61 -8.08 0.93
C ASP A 459 31.31 -8.58 0.28
N ALA A 460 30.42 -7.64 -0.07
CA ALA A 460 29.11 -7.89 -0.62
C ALA A 460 29.06 -7.66 -2.13
N ILE A 461 28.18 -8.38 -2.82
CA ILE A 461 27.80 -8.06 -4.19
C ILE A 461 26.76 -6.94 -4.13
N LEU A 462 27.11 -5.75 -4.64
CA LEU A 462 26.15 -4.66 -4.79
C LEU A 462 25.51 -4.71 -6.19
N VAL A 463 24.19 -4.85 -6.23
CA VAL A 463 23.35 -4.51 -7.38
C VAL A 463 22.71 -3.17 -7.08
N ASP A 464 23.32 -2.09 -7.59
CA ASP A 464 22.76 -0.74 -7.46
C ASP A 464 21.60 -0.63 -8.46
N GLY A 465 20.39 -0.99 -8.03
CA GLY A 465 19.25 -1.13 -8.93
C GLY A 465 18.96 0.16 -9.70
N GLN A 466 19.10 1.32 -9.05
CA GLN A 466 18.83 2.62 -9.67
C GLN A 466 19.84 2.90 -10.80
N ALA A 467 21.15 2.76 -10.51
CA ALA A 467 22.19 2.93 -11.52
C ALA A 467 22.11 1.87 -12.63
N TYR A 468 21.79 0.63 -12.26
CA TYR A 468 21.63 -0.49 -13.17
C TYR A 468 20.49 -0.25 -14.16
N PHE A 469 19.33 0.18 -13.69
CA PHE A 469 18.18 0.49 -14.54
C PHE A 469 18.41 1.75 -15.39
N HIS A 470 19.14 2.73 -14.88
CA HIS A 470 19.58 3.90 -15.66
C HIS A 470 20.46 3.46 -16.84
N ALA A 471 21.45 2.61 -16.60
CA ALA A 471 22.32 2.09 -17.66
C ALA A 471 21.58 1.14 -18.63
N LEU A 472 20.56 0.43 -18.14
CA LEU A 472 19.76 -0.51 -18.94
C LEU A 472 18.77 0.22 -19.86
N SER A 473 18.26 1.37 -19.44
CA SER A 473 17.25 2.11 -20.19
C SER A 473 17.87 2.76 -21.43
N PRO A 474 17.27 2.61 -22.63
CA PRO A 474 17.83 3.17 -23.88
C PRO A 474 18.04 4.68 -23.87
N ASP A 475 17.33 5.41 -23.00
CA ASP A 475 17.44 6.85 -22.83
C ASP A 475 17.87 7.27 -21.42
N GLY A 476 18.23 6.32 -20.56
CA GLY A 476 18.59 6.60 -19.17
C GLY A 476 17.40 6.89 -18.24
N LEU A 477 16.16 6.92 -18.75
CA LEU A 477 15.00 7.24 -17.92
C LEU A 477 14.38 5.98 -17.32
N LEU A 478 13.90 6.09 -16.08
CA LEU A 478 13.26 5.00 -15.36
C LEU A 478 11.75 5.21 -15.38
N ASP A 479 11.07 4.45 -16.24
CA ASP A 479 9.65 4.59 -16.54
C ASP A 479 8.93 3.23 -16.68
N GLU A 480 7.75 3.22 -17.29
CA GLU A 480 6.92 2.04 -17.49
C GLU A 480 7.60 0.95 -18.34
N ARG A 481 8.75 1.17 -18.98
CA ARG A 481 9.53 0.05 -19.58
C ARG A 481 10.07 -0.89 -18.51
N LEU A 482 10.39 -0.36 -17.34
CA LEU A 482 11.05 -1.07 -16.25
C LEU A 482 10.15 -1.29 -15.04
N PHE A 483 8.96 -0.67 -14.99
CA PHE A 483 8.05 -0.74 -13.85
C PHE A 483 6.57 -0.89 -14.24
N HIS A 484 5.75 -1.41 -13.33
CA HIS A 484 4.29 -1.44 -13.42
C HIS A 484 3.60 -0.28 -12.72
N ASP A 485 4.24 0.30 -11.72
CA ASP A 485 3.76 1.45 -10.95
C ASP A 485 4.96 2.27 -10.45
N ALA A 486 4.86 2.91 -9.27
CA ALA A 486 5.96 3.70 -8.70
C ALA A 486 7.24 2.89 -8.44
N MET A 487 7.16 1.57 -8.19
CA MET A 487 8.27 0.83 -7.59
C MET A 487 8.37 -0.64 -8.00
N HIS A 488 7.28 -1.25 -8.47
CA HIS A 488 7.27 -2.68 -8.79
C HIS A 488 7.84 -2.92 -10.18
N PRO A 489 8.94 -3.68 -10.31
CA PRO A 489 9.56 -3.90 -11.62
C PRO A 489 8.63 -4.58 -12.62
N SER A 490 8.76 -4.24 -13.88
CA SER A 490 8.16 -4.96 -15.00
C SER A 490 8.78 -6.36 -15.09
N TYR A 491 8.27 -7.20 -16.00
CA TYR A 491 8.82 -8.55 -16.21
C TYR A 491 10.31 -8.45 -16.56
N ARG A 492 10.62 -7.55 -17.50
CA ARG A 492 11.98 -7.20 -17.89
C ARG A 492 12.80 -6.72 -16.69
N GLY A 493 12.24 -5.86 -15.84
CA GLY A 493 12.92 -5.35 -14.65
C GLY A 493 13.30 -6.45 -13.66
N HIS A 494 12.38 -7.37 -13.36
CA HIS A 494 12.65 -8.52 -12.48
C HIS A 494 13.77 -9.41 -13.01
N LEU A 495 13.70 -9.77 -14.29
CA LEU A 495 14.73 -10.59 -14.93
C LEU A 495 16.08 -9.87 -14.98
N ALA A 496 16.09 -8.55 -15.20
CA ALA A 496 17.32 -7.77 -15.24
C ALA A 496 18.01 -7.73 -13.87
N LEU A 497 17.27 -7.50 -12.79
CA LEU A 497 17.84 -7.55 -11.43
C LEU A 497 18.38 -8.95 -11.10
N ALA A 498 17.67 -10.01 -11.47
CA ALA A 498 18.15 -11.38 -11.28
C ALA A 498 19.42 -11.67 -12.11
N GLN A 499 19.48 -11.18 -13.37
CA GLN A 499 20.67 -11.27 -14.21
C GLN A 499 21.87 -10.56 -13.57
N ALA A 500 21.67 -9.38 -12.97
CA ALA A 500 22.73 -8.68 -12.24
C ALA A 500 23.26 -9.50 -11.04
N VAL A 501 22.37 -10.12 -10.26
CA VAL A 501 22.76 -11.01 -9.15
C VAL A 501 23.57 -12.20 -9.65
N LEU A 502 23.08 -12.89 -10.69
CA LEU A 502 23.78 -14.02 -11.31
C LEU A 502 25.18 -13.64 -11.77
N ARG A 503 25.33 -12.45 -12.38
CA ARG A 503 26.63 -11.94 -12.82
C ARG A 503 27.58 -11.63 -11.67
N GLY A 504 27.07 -11.09 -10.56
CA GLY A 504 27.86 -10.91 -9.35
C GLY A 504 28.37 -12.24 -8.78
N LEU A 505 27.52 -13.28 -8.75
CA LEU A 505 27.91 -14.62 -8.30
C LEU A 505 28.91 -15.29 -9.25
N HIS A 506 28.73 -15.12 -10.56
CA HIS A 506 29.66 -15.58 -11.60
C HIS A 506 31.04 -14.91 -11.49
N ALA A 507 31.08 -13.59 -11.26
CA ALA A 507 32.33 -12.85 -11.09
C ALA A 507 33.14 -13.36 -9.88
N ARG A 508 32.47 -13.85 -8.83
CA ARG A 508 33.12 -14.50 -7.68
C ARG A 508 33.46 -15.97 -7.90
N ARG A 509 33.12 -16.54 -9.05
CA ARG A 509 33.20 -17.99 -9.33
C ARG A 509 32.52 -18.85 -8.25
N ALA A 510 31.47 -18.32 -7.63
CA ALA A 510 30.78 -18.97 -6.52
C ALA A 510 30.17 -20.31 -6.95
N PHE A 511 30.28 -21.35 -6.12
CA PHE A 511 29.66 -22.67 -6.35
C PHE A 511 30.21 -23.49 -7.54
N GLY A 512 31.37 -23.11 -8.08
CA GLY A 512 32.11 -23.96 -9.04
C GLY A 512 31.71 -23.80 -10.50
N TRP A 513 31.49 -22.56 -10.96
CA TRP A 513 31.35 -22.27 -12.39
C TRP A 513 32.53 -22.84 -13.19
N ALA A 514 32.26 -23.38 -14.38
CA ALA A 514 33.31 -23.77 -15.32
C ALA A 514 34.21 -22.56 -15.64
N ALA A 515 35.51 -22.80 -15.82
CA ALA A 515 36.48 -21.72 -16.03
C ALA A 515 36.14 -20.84 -17.25
N ASP A 516 35.61 -21.45 -18.30
CA ASP A 516 35.18 -20.85 -19.56
C ASP A 516 33.68 -20.50 -19.61
N ALA A 517 32.94 -20.64 -18.50
CA ALA A 517 31.52 -20.30 -18.46
C ALA A 517 31.30 -18.82 -18.85
N PRO A 518 30.43 -18.54 -19.84
CA PRO A 518 30.13 -17.17 -20.24
C PRO A 518 29.41 -16.43 -19.11
N ALA A 519 29.40 -15.09 -19.18
CA ALA A 519 28.61 -14.29 -18.26
C ALA A 519 27.13 -14.72 -18.34
N PRO A 520 26.47 -15.00 -17.20
CA PRO A 520 25.11 -15.49 -17.22
C PRO A 520 24.15 -14.43 -17.75
N VAL A 521 23.26 -14.87 -18.65
CA VAL A 521 22.15 -14.08 -19.20
C VAL A 521 20.83 -14.76 -18.88
N VAL A 522 19.80 -13.97 -18.67
CA VAL A 522 18.44 -14.44 -18.42
C VAL A 522 17.61 -14.14 -19.67
N ASP A 523 17.34 -15.17 -20.47
CA ASP A 523 16.51 -15.03 -21.68
C ASP A 523 15.03 -14.87 -21.30
N PRO A 524 14.37 -13.77 -21.68
CA PRO A 524 12.97 -13.53 -21.31
C PRO A 524 11.98 -14.53 -21.92
N VAL A 525 12.25 -15.08 -23.10
CA VAL A 525 11.36 -16.05 -23.74
C VAL A 525 11.44 -17.38 -22.99
N GLU A 526 12.64 -17.85 -22.69
CA GLU A 526 12.84 -19.09 -21.93
C GLU A 526 12.33 -18.96 -20.49
N ALA A 527 12.54 -17.80 -19.86
CA ALA A 527 12.01 -17.52 -18.53
C ALA A 527 10.47 -17.52 -18.55
N ALA A 528 9.83 -16.95 -19.58
CA ALA A 528 8.38 -16.92 -19.67
C ALA A 528 7.80 -18.34 -19.84
N GLN A 529 8.48 -19.19 -20.60
CA GLN A 529 8.12 -20.61 -20.73
C GLN A 529 8.30 -21.37 -19.41
N HIS A 530 9.44 -21.19 -18.73
CA HIS A 530 9.73 -21.88 -17.47
C HIS A 530 8.77 -21.48 -16.36
N PHE A 531 8.57 -20.17 -16.16
CA PHE A 531 7.69 -19.63 -15.12
C PHE A 531 6.23 -19.54 -15.55
N LYS A 532 5.88 -20.02 -16.76
CA LYS A 532 4.50 -20.07 -17.29
C LYS A 532 3.80 -18.71 -17.32
N ILE A 533 4.51 -17.69 -17.81
CA ILE A 533 3.97 -16.35 -18.04
C ILE A 533 3.18 -16.35 -19.36
N ASP A 534 1.92 -16.77 -19.29
CA ASP A 534 1.01 -16.85 -20.43
C ASP A 534 0.10 -15.61 -20.56
N ALA A 535 -0.87 -15.66 -21.48
CA ALA A 535 -1.82 -14.57 -21.71
C ALA A 535 -2.67 -14.25 -20.46
N GLU A 536 -3.00 -15.24 -19.63
CA GLU A 536 -3.76 -14.99 -18.40
C GLU A 536 -2.88 -14.30 -17.35
N ALA A 537 -1.61 -14.68 -17.24
CA ALA A 537 -0.64 -13.96 -16.44
C ALA A 537 -0.53 -12.49 -16.89
N TRP A 538 -0.35 -12.23 -18.18
CA TRP A 538 -0.30 -10.85 -18.70
C TRP A 538 -1.58 -10.05 -18.42
N ARG A 539 -2.75 -10.68 -18.55
CA ARG A 539 -4.03 -10.07 -18.21
C ARG A 539 -4.12 -9.74 -16.71
N TYR A 540 -3.67 -10.65 -15.85
CA TYR A 540 -3.61 -10.42 -14.41
C TYR A 540 -2.73 -9.23 -14.06
N LEU A 541 -1.54 -9.15 -14.66
CA LEU A 541 -0.60 -8.04 -14.46
C LEU A 541 -1.21 -6.70 -14.87
N CYS A 542 -1.98 -6.67 -15.97
CA CYS A 542 -2.73 -5.48 -16.35
C CYS A 542 -3.80 -5.10 -15.32
N LEU A 543 -4.57 -6.05 -14.81
CA LEU A 543 -5.59 -5.78 -13.78
C LEU A 543 -4.96 -5.30 -12.47
N TRP A 544 -3.78 -5.84 -12.14
CA TRP A 544 -3.01 -5.38 -10.98
C TRP A 544 -2.52 -3.95 -11.18
N GLY A 545 -1.96 -3.60 -12.35
CA GLY A 545 -1.53 -2.24 -12.67
C GLY A 545 -2.69 -1.24 -12.60
N MET A 546 -3.84 -1.60 -13.16
CA MET A 546 -5.09 -0.82 -13.02
C MET A 546 -5.43 -0.57 -11.56
N MET A 547 -5.44 -1.62 -10.73
CA MET A 547 -5.73 -1.52 -9.30
C MET A 547 -4.68 -0.66 -8.56
N SER A 548 -3.39 -0.79 -8.88
CA SER A 548 -2.33 0.01 -8.25
C SER A 548 -2.57 1.51 -8.49
N TYR A 549 -2.76 1.92 -9.74
CA TYR A 549 -3.04 3.33 -10.07
C TYR A 549 -4.40 3.84 -9.58
N GLU A 550 -5.42 2.98 -9.50
CA GLU A 550 -6.69 3.31 -8.84
C GLU A 550 -6.48 3.62 -7.35
N ILE A 551 -5.65 2.83 -6.67
CA ILE A 551 -5.37 3.00 -5.25
C ILE A 551 -4.54 4.25 -4.98
N THR A 552 -3.54 4.50 -5.82
CA THR A 552 -2.59 5.57 -5.57
C THR A 552 -2.98 6.89 -6.23
N GLY A 553 -3.89 6.91 -7.20
CA GLY A 553 -4.41 8.13 -7.85
C GLY A 553 -4.67 9.29 -6.88
N PRO A 554 -5.46 9.06 -5.81
CA PRO A 554 -5.80 10.06 -4.80
C PRO A 554 -4.64 10.61 -3.95
N ALA A 555 -3.46 9.99 -4.02
CA ALA A 555 -2.29 10.43 -3.26
C ALA A 555 -1.62 11.69 -3.86
N SER A 556 -1.86 12.00 -5.14
CA SER A 556 -1.35 13.20 -5.81
C SER A 556 -2.39 14.34 -5.79
N TYR A 557 -1.92 15.58 -5.89
CA TYR A 557 -2.80 16.74 -6.10
C TYR A 557 -3.47 16.70 -7.48
N ASP A 558 -2.81 16.10 -8.47
CA ASP A 558 -3.31 15.95 -9.84
C ASP A 558 -3.27 14.48 -10.26
N PRO A 559 -4.40 13.77 -10.16
CA PRO A 559 -4.45 12.35 -10.47
C PRO A 559 -4.46 12.06 -11.98
N THR A 560 -4.44 13.07 -12.86
CA THR A 560 -4.70 12.90 -14.30
C THR A 560 -3.81 11.83 -14.94
N VAL A 561 -2.52 11.85 -14.63
CA VAL A 561 -1.55 10.88 -15.19
C VAL A 561 -1.82 9.47 -14.65
N ARG A 562 -2.11 9.34 -13.36
CA ARG A 562 -2.44 8.06 -12.72
C ARG A 562 -3.75 7.47 -13.26
N LEU A 563 -4.78 8.29 -13.45
CA LEU A 563 -6.05 7.87 -14.07
C LEU A 563 -5.86 7.41 -15.51
N LEU A 564 -5.04 8.12 -16.30
CA LEU A 564 -4.72 7.68 -17.66
C LEU A 564 -4.04 6.31 -17.67
N MET A 565 -3.11 6.07 -16.74
CA MET A 565 -2.47 4.77 -16.61
C MET A 565 -3.45 3.68 -16.18
N GLN A 566 -4.31 3.96 -15.19
CA GLN A 566 -5.40 3.05 -14.78
C GLN A 566 -6.24 2.62 -15.98
N GLU A 567 -6.72 3.58 -16.78
CA GLU A 567 -7.53 3.28 -17.97
C GLU A 567 -6.76 2.48 -19.03
N THR A 568 -5.47 2.80 -19.21
CA THR A 568 -4.62 2.12 -20.19
C THR A 568 -4.42 0.66 -19.82
N PHE A 569 -4.17 0.37 -18.55
CA PHE A 569 -4.13 -0.99 -18.03
C PHE A 569 -5.47 -1.72 -18.16
N ALA A 570 -6.59 -1.04 -17.89
CA ALA A 570 -7.93 -1.62 -18.07
C ALA A 570 -8.20 -2.01 -19.53
N ARG A 571 -7.84 -1.14 -20.49
CA ARG A 571 -7.94 -1.41 -21.93
C ARG A 571 -7.04 -2.55 -22.36
N ALA A 572 -5.81 -2.61 -21.85
CA ALA A 572 -4.88 -3.71 -22.14
C ALA A 572 -5.42 -5.05 -21.64
N ALA A 573 -5.90 -5.12 -20.39
CA ALA A 573 -6.52 -6.32 -19.84
C ALA A 573 -7.72 -6.81 -20.67
N ALA A 574 -8.57 -5.88 -21.11
CA ALA A 574 -9.71 -6.18 -21.97
C ALA A 574 -9.30 -6.68 -23.36
N SER A 575 -8.19 -6.17 -23.90
CA SER A 575 -7.65 -6.57 -25.21
C SER A 575 -7.03 -7.96 -25.16
N ILE A 576 -6.24 -8.27 -24.13
CA ILE A 576 -5.68 -9.62 -23.92
C ILE A 576 -6.81 -10.64 -23.77
N LYS A 577 -7.86 -10.30 -23.02
CA LYS A 577 -9.06 -11.16 -22.88
C LYS A 577 -9.72 -11.48 -24.23
N LYS A 578 -9.60 -10.59 -25.22
CA LYS A 578 -10.13 -10.78 -26.58
C LYS A 578 -9.14 -11.52 -27.51
N GLY A 579 -7.99 -11.95 -27.00
CA GLY A 579 -6.98 -12.68 -27.77
C GLY A 579 -5.90 -11.80 -28.42
N VAL A 580 -5.85 -10.50 -28.13
CA VAL A 580 -4.72 -9.66 -28.57
C VAL A 580 -3.46 -10.10 -27.84
N PRO A 581 -2.34 -10.36 -28.54
CA PRO A 581 -1.07 -10.70 -27.90
C PRO A 581 -0.64 -9.62 -26.89
N ALA A 582 -0.03 -10.04 -25.78
CA ALA A 582 0.37 -9.13 -24.72
C ALA A 582 1.33 -8.03 -25.19
N ALA A 583 2.23 -8.31 -26.14
CA ALA A 583 3.15 -7.32 -26.69
C ALA A 583 2.46 -6.21 -27.49
N ASP A 584 1.23 -6.45 -27.96
CA ASP A 584 0.52 -5.58 -28.90
C ASP A 584 -0.51 -4.66 -28.21
N VAL A 585 -0.62 -4.71 -26.88
CA VAL A 585 -1.64 -3.94 -26.13
C VAL A 585 -1.24 -2.50 -25.83
N GLY A 586 -0.09 -2.04 -26.35
CA GLY A 586 0.34 -0.64 -26.26
C GLY A 586 0.91 -0.23 -24.91
N LEU A 587 1.30 -1.19 -24.06
CA LEU A 587 1.96 -0.92 -22.77
C LEU A 587 3.42 -1.40 -22.80
N PRO A 588 4.40 -0.54 -22.47
CA PRO A 588 5.82 -0.88 -22.58
C PRO A 588 6.32 -1.86 -21.50
N ASN A 589 5.51 -2.18 -20.49
CA ASN A 589 5.79 -3.16 -19.42
C ASN A 589 5.10 -4.52 -19.63
N ILE A 590 4.27 -4.69 -20.67
CA ILE A 590 3.46 -5.88 -20.88
C ILE A 590 3.93 -6.63 -22.13
N GLY A 591 4.21 -7.93 -21.98
CA GLY A 591 4.54 -8.81 -23.12
C GLY A 591 5.89 -8.56 -23.79
N ARG A 592 6.78 -7.75 -23.19
CA ARG A 592 8.12 -7.47 -23.72
C ARG A 592 9.08 -8.62 -23.48
N MET A 593 9.69 -9.09 -24.55
CA MET A 593 10.54 -10.28 -24.57
C MET A 593 11.92 -10.03 -25.19
N GLU A 594 12.31 -8.78 -25.42
CA GLU A 594 13.61 -8.45 -26.00
C GLU A 594 14.76 -8.88 -25.06
N PRO A 595 15.92 -9.31 -25.57
CA PRO A 595 17.07 -9.64 -24.72
C PRO A 595 17.46 -8.51 -23.76
N ILE A 596 17.96 -8.88 -22.59
CA ILE A 596 18.39 -7.93 -21.55
C ILE A 596 19.89 -7.67 -21.74
N PRO A 597 20.30 -6.44 -22.14
CA PRO A 597 21.71 -6.17 -22.40
C PRO A 597 22.55 -6.28 -21.13
N LEU A 598 23.82 -6.60 -21.33
CA LEU A 598 24.82 -6.62 -20.27
C LEU A 598 25.30 -5.19 -20.01
N VAL A 599 24.93 -4.64 -18.85
CA VAL A 599 25.39 -3.33 -18.36
C VAL A 599 26.01 -3.46 -16.97
N PRO A 600 26.86 -2.52 -16.50
CA PRO A 600 27.46 -2.60 -15.16
C PRO A 600 26.39 -2.64 -14.06
N PHE A 601 26.54 -3.53 -13.07
CA PHE A 601 25.58 -3.71 -11.97
C PHE A 601 26.02 -3.08 -10.62
N GLY A 602 27.29 -2.72 -10.47
CA GLY A 602 27.80 -2.04 -9.28
C GLY A 602 27.39 -0.56 -9.22
N GLY A 603 27.86 0.15 -8.19
CA GLY A 603 27.62 1.59 -8.08
C GLY A 603 28.29 2.42 -9.19
N PRO A 604 27.97 3.72 -9.34
CA PRO A 604 28.50 4.58 -10.41
C PRO A 604 30.04 4.67 -10.45
N SER A 605 30.71 4.39 -9.34
CA SER A 605 32.17 4.38 -9.20
C SER A 605 32.79 2.99 -9.24
N ALA A 606 32.00 1.92 -9.40
CA ALA A 606 32.55 0.59 -9.57
C ALA A 606 33.17 0.53 -10.97
N GLU A 607 34.49 0.47 -11.04
CA GLU A 607 35.19 0.16 -12.29
C GLU A 607 34.49 -1.03 -12.93
N ALA A 608 34.12 -0.88 -14.21
CA ALA A 608 33.54 -1.96 -14.99
C ALA A 608 34.48 -3.16 -14.86
N THR A 609 34.10 -4.14 -14.04
CA THR A 609 34.93 -5.32 -13.84
C THR A 609 35.02 -5.98 -15.21
N PRO A 610 36.24 -6.16 -15.75
CA PRO A 610 36.45 -6.52 -17.15
C PRO A 610 35.78 -7.83 -17.56
#